data_AF-A0A401TX85-F1
#
_entry.id   AF-A0A401TX85-F1
#
_cell.length_a   1.000
_cell.length_b   1.000
_cell.length_c   1.000
_cell.angle_alpha   90.00
_cell.angle_beta   90.00
_cell.angle_gamma   90.00
#
_symmetry.space_group_name_H-M   'P 1'
#
loop_
_entity.id
_entity.type
_entity.pdbx_description
1 polymer ?
#
loop_
_entity_poly.entity_id
_entity_poly.type
_entity_poly.pdbx_seq_one_letter_code
_entity_poly.pdbx_strand_id
1 'polypeptide(L)'
;SFNEQTTDGLRKAIGEIQKEVPQDKLAGYVVDLRNNPGGLLDQAVSVTSTLMQRGEVVSTRGRNPEETQRFTAHGGDMTKGKPLVVLINGGSASASEIVAGALHDHKRATLIGTRSFGKGSVQTIIPLGAGNGALALTTARYFTPSGHSIQALGIKPDIEVLQDVPDEFKTRSEIKGEASMRGHLSAEGAEQTGSQSYVPPDEKNDKALAAAFNQLRGVTV
;
A
#
# COMPACT_ATOMS: atom_id res chain seq x y z
N SER A 1 -1.75 -1.46 9.83
CA SER A 1 -2.18 -0.05 9.92
C SER A 1 -0.96 0.83 10.07
N PHE A 2 -0.96 2.01 9.46
CA PHE A 2 0.09 3.02 9.55
C PHE A 2 -0.18 3.95 10.74
N ASN A 3 0.61 3.81 11.79
CA ASN A 3 0.59 4.62 13.01
C ASN A 3 1.96 5.25 13.26
N GLU A 4 2.06 6.11 14.28
CA GLU A 4 3.27 6.87 14.61
C GLU A 4 4.53 6.01 14.83
N GLN A 5 4.38 4.72 15.17
CA GLN A 5 5.48 3.79 15.41
C GLN A 5 5.89 2.99 14.16
N THR A 6 5.17 3.12 13.05
CA THR A 6 5.34 2.25 11.88
C THR A 6 6.71 2.43 11.25
N THR A 7 7.17 3.67 11.09
CA THR A 7 8.51 3.96 10.54
C THR A 7 9.60 3.34 11.41
N ASP A 8 9.55 3.57 12.72
CA ASP A 8 10.60 3.12 13.64
C ASP A 8 10.63 1.59 13.73
N GLY A 9 9.45 0.96 13.78
CA GLY A 9 9.32 -0.49 13.71
C GLY A 9 9.92 -1.08 12.45
N LEU A 10 9.66 -0.47 11.28
CA LEU A 10 10.24 -0.90 10.01
C LEU A 10 11.76 -0.77 10.01
N ARG A 11 12.31 0.39 10.42
CA ARG A 11 13.76 0.62 10.48
C ARG A 11 14.44 -0.39 11.40
N LYS A 12 13.83 -0.66 12.56
CA LYS A 12 14.32 -1.66 13.52
C LYS A 12 14.33 -3.06 12.89
N ALA A 13 13.22 -3.49 12.27
CA ALA A 13 13.13 -4.80 11.63
C ALA A 13 14.16 -4.98 10.50
N ILE A 14 14.34 -3.96 9.65
CA ILE A 14 15.39 -3.98 8.62
C ILE A 14 16.77 -4.13 9.26
N GLY A 15 17.05 -3.37 10.34
CA GLY A 15 18.30 -3.44 11.06
C GLY A 15 18.56 -4.79 11.72
N GLU A 16 17.53 -5.46 12.24
CA GLU A 16 17.62 -6.81 12.81
C GLU A 16 17.91 -7.85 11.73
N ILE A 17 17.17 -7.84 10.62
CA ILE A 17 17.43 -8.72 9.46
C ILE A 17 18.87 -8.56 8.96
N GLN A 18 19.37 -7.32 8.85
CA GLN A 18 20.73 -7.05 8.37
C GLN A 18 21.84 -7.49 9.34
N LYS A 19 21.53 -7.68 10.63
CA LYS A 19 22.46 -8.23 11.62
C LYS A 19 22.44 -9.76 11.60
N GLU A 20 21.28 -10.36 11.41
CA GLU A 20 21.11 -11.82 11.43
C GLU A 20 21.52 -12.50 10.13
N VAL A 21 21.23 -11.86 8.99
CA VAL A 21 21.50 -12.42 7.66
C VAL A 21 22.64 -11.65 7.01
N PRO A 22 23.77 -12.33 6.68
CA PRO A 22 24.85 -11.73 5.90
C PRO A 22 24.35 -11.11 4.59
N GLN A 23 24.88 -9.94 4.24
CA GLN A 23 24.41 -9.16 3.08
C GLN A 23 24.49 -9.93 1.76
N ASP A 24 25.49 -10.78 1.59
CA ASP A 24 25.67 -11.66 0.43
C ASP A 24 24.63 -12.78 0.35
N LYS A 25 24.03 -13.17 1.49
CA LYS A 25 23.01 -14.22 1.58
C LYS A 25 21.58 -13.68 1.62
N LEU A 26 21.40 -12.38 1.88
CA LEU A 26 20.09 -11.75 1.89
C LEU A 26 19.57 -11.58 0.47
N ALA A 27 18.54 -12.37 0.13
CA ALA A 27 17.87 -12.35 -1.17
C ALA A 27 17.07 -11.06 -1.40
N GLY A 28 16.43 -10.53 -0.36
CA GLY A 28 15.67 -9.29 -0.41
C GLY A 28 14.67 -9.17 0.73
N TYR A 29 13.67 -8.31 0.53
CA TYR A 29 12.67 -7.96 1.54
C TYR A 29 11.26 -8.17 1.02
N VAL A 30 10.36 -8.61 1.90
CA VAL A 30 8.92 -8.64 1.66
C VAL A 30 8.27 -7.65 2.61
N VAL A 31 7.46 -6.73 2.08
CA VAL A 31 6.62 -5.82 2.87
C VAL A 31 5.18 -6.25 2.70
N ASP A 32 4.58 -6.77 3.76
CA ASP A 32 3.19 -7.25 3.71
C ASP A 32 2.21 -6.13 4.09
N LEU A 33 1.43 -5.68 3.11
CA LEU A 33 0.37 -4.67 3.26
C LEU A 33 -1.03 -5.26 3.13
N ARG A 34 -1.17 -6.59 3.11
CA ARG A 34 -2.48 -7.27 3.03
C ARG A 34 -3.32 -6.94 4.26
N ASN A 35 -4.61 -6.70 4.04
CA ASN A 35 -5.58 -6.33 5.08
C ASN A 35 -5.18 -5.10 5.91
N ASN A 36 -4.31 -4.24 5.36
CA ASN A 36 -3.92 -2.99 5.99
C ASN A 36 -4.79 -1.83 5.45
N PRO A 37 -5.73 -1.28 6.25
CA PRO A 37 -6.68 -0.26 5.79
C PRO A 37 -6.05 1.13 5.62
N GLY A 38 -4.74 1.22 5.76
CA GLY A 38 -3.97 2.45 5.67
C GLY A 38 -3.68 3.02 7.06
N GLY A 39 -3.83 4.33 7.22
CA GLY A 39 -3.47 5.05 8.43
C GLY A 39 -2.90 6.42 8.09
N LEU A 40 -1.90 6.86 8.84
CA LEU A 40 -1.33 8.20 8.70
C LEU A 40 -0.52 8.37 7.40
N LEU A 41 -0.74 9.49 6.70
CA LEU A 41 -0.09 9.81 5.42
C LEU A 41 1.42 10.05 5.58
N ASP A 42 1.83 10.78 6.60
CA ASP A 42 3.23 11.03 6.94
C ASP A 42 4.01 9.71 7.15
N GLN A 43 3.36 8.72 7.77
CA GLN A 43 3.93 7.39 7.96
C GLN A 43 4.07 6.63 6.65
N ALA A 44 3.11 6.73 5.71
CA ALA A 44 3.27 6.17 4.37
C ALA A 44 4.46 6.81 3.62
N VAL A 45 4.60 8.13 3.70
CA VAL A 45 5.70 8.88 3.07
C VAL A 45 7.04 8.47 3.69
N SER A 46 7.10 8.34 5.01
CA SER A 46 8.30 7.96 5.75
C SER A 46 8.70 6.48 5.54
N VAL A 47 7.73 5.57 5.51
CA VAL A 47 7.95 4.15 5.14
C VAL A 47 8.49 4.06 3.72
N THR A 48 7.89 4.76 2.77
CA THR A 48 8.37 4.78 1.38
C THR A 48 9.79 5.33 1.33
N SER A 49 10.07 6.45 2.02
CA SER A 49 11.41 7.04 2.12
C SER A 49 12.47 6.08 2.68
N THR A 50 12.08 5.19 3.59
CA THR A 50 12.98 4.16 4.15
C THR A 50 13.37 3.11 3.10
N LEU A 51 12.54 2.89 2.08
CA LEU A 51 12.66 1.81 1.10
C LEU A 51 13.15 2.28 -0.30
N MET A 52 13.28 3.59 -0.52
CA MET A 52 13.78 4.16 -1.78
C MET A 52 14.62 5.43 -1.56
N GLN A 53 15.51 5.73 -2.51
CA GLN A 53 16.48 6.83 -2.39
C GLN A 53 15.83 8.22 -2.48
N ARG A 54 15.05 8.46 -3.54
CA ARG A 54 14.45 9.76 -3.88
C ARG A 54 13.32 9.59 -4.88
N GLY A 55 12.40 10.55 -4.94
CA GLY A 55 11.32 10.59 -5.92
C GLY A 55 9.99 10.95 -5.27
N GLU A 56 9.01 11.40 -6.07
CA GLU A 56 7.66 11.64 -5.56
C GLU A 56 7.10 10.34 -4.96
N VAL A 57 6.48 10.42 -3.78
CA VAL A 57 5.76 9.30 -3.16
C VAL A 57 4.29 9.37 -3.54
N VAL A 58 3.69 10.55 -3.37
CA VAL A 58 2.28 10.80 -3.65
C VAL A 58 2.07 12.28 -3.86
N SER A 59 1.09 12.62 -4.68
CA SER A 59 0.53 13.97 -4.71
C SER A 59 -0.93 13.97 -4.27
N THR A 60 -1.31 15.01 -3.53
CA THR A 60 -2.72 15.32 -3.26
C THR A 60 -3.14 16.42 -4.22
N ARG A 61 -4.29 16.28 -4.88
CA ARG A 61 -4.84 17.32 -5.75
C ARG A 61 -6.23 17.69 -5.26
N GLY A 62 -6.38 18.94 -4.84
CA GLY A 62 -7.63 19.53 -4.41
C GLY A 62 -8.48 20.00 -5.59
N ARG A 63 -9.46 20.86 -5.30
CA ARG A 63 -10.33 21.43 -6.34
C ARG A 63 -9.57 22.46 -7.18
N ASN A 64 -8.72 23.24 -6.52
CA ASN A 64 -7.94 24.28 -7.16
C ASN A 64 -6.49 23.79 -7.38
N PRO A 65 -5.84 24.13 -8.50
CA PRO A 65 -4.46 23.69 -8.78
C PRO A 65 -3.46 24.04 -7.68
N GLU A 66 -3.60 25.22 -7.08
CA GLU A 66 -2.80 25.71 -5.94
C GLU A 66 -2.93 24.86 -4.66
N GLU A 67 -3.96 24.03 -4.53
CA GLU A 67 -4.12 23.09 -3.42
C GLU A 67 -3.33 21.79 -3.63
N THR A 68 -2.61 21.66 -4.75
CA THR A 68 -1.80 20.48 -5.03
C THR A 68 -0.60 20.43 -4.10
N GLN A 69 -0.47 19.36 -3.32
CA GLN A 69 0.72 19.07 -2.52
C GLN A 69 1.45 17.85 -3.07
N ARG A 70 2.78 17.89 -3.04
CA ARG A 70 3.63 16.77 -3.44
C ARG A 70 4.48 16.34 -2.25
N PHE A 71 4.49 15.04 -2.00
CA PHE A 71 5.28 14.43 -0.95
C PHE A 71 6.38 13.61 -1.62
N THR A 72 7.63 13.81 -1.19
CA THR A 72 8.82 13.23 -1.84
C THR A 72 9.62 12.40 -0.84
N ALA A 73 10.26 11.35 -1.33
CA ALA A 73 11.15 10.51 -0.55
C ALA A 73 12.51 11.19 -0.31
N HIS A 74 13.01 11.12 0.92
CA HIS A 74 14.28 11.73 1.34
C HIS A 74 15.21 10.76 2.11
N GLY A 75 14.95 9.45 2.10
CA GLY A 75 15.40 8.52 3.16
C GLY A 75 16.50 7.50 2.83
N GLY A 76 17.21 7.63 1.71
CA GLY A 76 18.51 6.96 1.52
C GLY A 76 18.48 5.43 1.30
N ASP A 77 17.29 4.83 1.13
CA ASP A 77 17.05 3.38 0.98
C ASP A 77 17.87 2.48 1.94
N MET A 78 17.29 2.17 3.10
CA MET A 78 17.92 1.28 4.09
C MET A 78 18.09 -0.16 3.62
N THR A 79 17.39 -0.57 2.57
CA THR A 79 17.52 -1.92 2.00
C THR A 79 18.70 -2.04 1.03
N LYS A 80 19.43 -0.95 0.78
CA LYS A 80 20.65 -0.90 -0.05
C LYS A 80 20.43 -1.46 -1.47
N GLY A 81 19.27 -1.17 -2.06
CA GLY A 81 18.91 -1.63 -3.41
C GLY A 81 18.63 -3.13 -3.53
N LYS A 82 18.51 -3.86 -2.41
CA LYS A 82 18.11 -5.27 -2.45
C LYS A 82 16.72 -5.44 -3.05
N PRO A 83 16.44 -6.56 -3.74
CA PRO A 83 15.10 -6.86 -4.27
C PRO A 83 14.01 -6.68 -3.20
N LEU A 84 12.89 -6.08 -3.61
CA LEU A 84 11.77 -5.75 -2.72
C LEU A 84 10.48 -6.23 -3.36
N VAL A 85 9.69 -6.99 -2.60
CA VAL A 85 8.33 -7.38 -2.96
C VAL A 85 7.37 -6.75 -1.97
N VAL A 86 6.24 -6.26 -2.47
CA VAL A 86 5.14 -5.78 -1.61
C VAL A 86 3.91 -6.65 -1.85
N LEU A 87 3.36 -7.20 -0.78
CA LEU A 87 2.12 -7.97 -0.84
C LEU A 87 0.92 -7.05 -0.63
N ILE A 88 -0.06 -7.12 -1.53
CA ILE A 88 -1.31 -6.35 -1.45
C ILE A 88 -2.52 -7.25 -1.66
N ASN A 89 -3.68 -6.84 -1.13
CA ASN A 89 -4.95 -7.49 -1.39
C ASN A 89 -6.12 -6.51 -1.31
N GLY A 90 -7.36 -7.00 -1.44
CA GLY A 90 -8.57 -6.17 -1.35
C GLY A 90 -8.79 -5.43 -0.02
N GLY A 91 -8.07 -5.80 1.04
CA GLY A 91 -8.06 -5.09 2.31
C GLY A 91 -6.96 -4.04 2.44
N SER A 92 -6.05 -3.93 1.46
CA SER A 92 -5.05 -2.87 1.39
C SER A 92 -5.72 -1.57 0.94
N ALA A 93 -5.69 -0.52 1.77
CA ALA A 93 -6.35 0.75 1.46
C ALA A 93 -5.51 1.98 1.86
N SER A 94 -5.81 3.15 1.25
CA SER A 94 -5.29 4.47 1.64
C SER A 94 -3.76 4.50 1.72
N ALA A 95 -3.16 4.77 2.89
CA ALA A 95 -1.72 4.77 3.10
C ALA A 95 -0.99 3.52 2.56
N SER A 96 -1.61 2.34 2.61
CA SER A 96 -1.05 1.11 2.02
C SER A 96 -0.94 1.22 0.50
N GLU A 97 -1.95 1.81 -0.15
CA GLU A 97 -2.00 2.01 -1.60
C GLU A 97 -0.99 3.06 -2.04
N ILE A 98 -0.75 4.07 -1.21
CA ILE A 98 0.30 5.07 -1.43
C ILE A 98 1.68 4.42 -1.45
N VAL A 99 2.01 3.60 -0.44
CA VAL A 99 3.31 2.91 -0.39
C VAL A 99 3.48 1.96 -1.58
N ALA A 100 2.46 1.13 -1.86
CA ALA A 100 2.50 0.19 -2.97
C ALA A 100 2.66 0.91 -4.32
N GLY A 101 1.81 1.91 -4.59
CA GLY A 101 1.85 2.68 -5.84
C GLY A 101 3.14 3.45 -6.04
N ALA A 102 3.69 4.07 -4.98
CA ALA A 102 4.95 4.78 -5.07
C ALA A 102 6.13 3.85 -5.40
N LEU A 103 6.27 2.75 -4.67
CA LEU A 103 7.35 1.79 -4.89
C LEU A 103 7.23 1.11 -6.25
N HIS A 104 6.01 0.88 -6.72
CA HIS A 104 5.72 0.31 -8.04
C HIS A 104 6.08 1.27 -9.18
N ASP A 105 5.60 2.51 -9.14
CA ASP A 105 5.84 3.52 -10.18
C ASP A 105 7.33 3.84 -10.34
N HIS A 106 8.09 3.80 -9.25
CA HIS A 106 9.55 3.97 -9.27
C HIS A 106 10.31 2.69 -9.67
N LYS A 107 9.60 1.61 -10.03
CA LYS A 107 10.17 0.28 -10.33
C LYS A 107 11.06 -0.24 -9.19
N ARG A 108 10.76 0.18 -7.96
CA ARG A 108 11.52 -0.19 -6.77
C ARG A 108 11.05 -1.53 -6.23
N ALA A 109 9.76 -1.83 -6.28
CA ALA A 109 9.21 -3.10 -5.80
C ALA A 109 8.34 -3.78 -6.85
N THR A 110 8.31 -5.11 -6.81
CA THR A 110 7.29 -5.92 -7.49
C THR A 110 6.08 -6.09 -6.56
N LEU A 111 4.88 -5.82 -7.07
CA LEU A 111 3.64 -6.00 -6.34
C LEU A 111 3.06 -7.40 -6.62
N ILE A 112 2.72 -8.14 -5.57
CA ILE A 112 2.14 -9.49 -5.69
C ILE A 112 0.85 -9.58 -4.84
N GLY A 113 -0.16 -10.27 -5.35
CA GLY A 113 -1.40 -10.56 -4.63
C GLY A 113 -2.62 -10.19 -5.44
N THR A 114 -3.53 -9.38 -4.90
CA THR A 114 -4.74 -8.93 -5.61
C THR A 114 -4.86 -7.42 -5.58
N ARG A 115 -5.73 -6.87 -6.44
CA ARG A 115 -5.98 -5.42 -6.49
C ARG A 115 -6.34 -4.87 -5.12
N SER A 116 -5.84 -3.69 -4.79
CA SER A 116 -6.18 -3.00 -3.53
C SER A 116 -7.58 -2.38 -3.56
N PHE A 117 -8.00 -1.82 -2.42
CA PHE A 117 -9.37 -1.38 -2.16
C PHE A 117 -9.85 -0.21 -3.04
N GLY A 118 -8.98 0.75 -3.35
CA GLY A 118 -9.29 1.95 -4.13
C GLY A 118 -9.62 3.20 -3.32
N LYS A 119 -9.15 3.33 -2.08
CA LYS A 119 -9.44 4.52 -1.25
C LYS A 119 -8.43 5.63 -1.54
N GLY A 120 -8.77 6.46 -2.52
CA GLY A 120 -7.92 7.55 -3.01
C GLY A 120 -8.31 8.94 -2.52
N SER A 121 -9.15 9.08 -1.49
CA SER A 121 -9.60 10.38 -0.98
C SER A 121 -8.81 10.85 0.25
N VAL A 122 -8.48 12.14 0.30
CA VAL A 122 -7.95 12.83 1.48
C VAL A 122 -9.10 13.39 2.29
N GLN A 123 -9.14 13.12 3.59
CA GLN A 123 -10.09 13.74 4.52
C GLN A 123 -9.37 14.72 5.44
N THR A 124 -9.77 15.98 5.40
CA THR A 124 -9.32 17.01 6.34
C THR A 124 -10.26 17.03 7.54
N ILE A 125 -9.68 16.97 8.74
CA ILE A 125 -10.42 17.15 9.99
C ILE A 125 -10.47 18.65 10.31
N ILE A 126 -11.67 19.22 10.30
CA ILE A 126 -11.93 20.65 10.57
C ILE A 126 -12.55 20.75 11.96
N PRO A 127 -11.84 21.25 12.99
CA PRO A 127 -12.40 21.44 14.32
C PRO A 127 -13.54 22.48 14.29
N LEU A 128 -14.64 22.20 14.99
CA LEU A 128 -15.82 23.10 15.05
C LEU A 128 -15.82 24.01 16.28
N GLY A 129 -14.65 24.20 16.90
CA GLY A 129 -14.48 24.89 18.18
C GLY A 129 -14.39 23.92 19.37
N ALA A 130 -13.92 24.43 20.51
CA ALA A 130 -13.68 23.63 21.71
C ALA A 130 -14.98 22.95 22.18
N GLY A 131 -14.98 21.62 22.25
CA GLY A 131 -16.12 20.81 22.71
C GLY A 131 -17.19 20.51 21.64
N ASN A 132 -17.11 21.09 20.44
CA ASN A 132 -18.13 20.93 19.39
C ASN A 132 -17.81 19.80 18.39
N GLY A 133 -16.78 19.00 18.67
CA GLY A 133 -16.30 17.95 17.77
C GLY A 133 -15.57 18.49 16.54
N ALA A 134 -15.54 17.68 15.49
CA ALA A 134 -14.86 18.00 14.24
C ALA A 134 -15.60 17.42 13.04
N LEU A 135 -15.46 18.08 11.89
CA LEU A 135 -15.96 17.62 10.60
C LEU A 135 -14.84 16.92 9.83
N ALA A 136 -15.06 15.68 9.40
CA ALA A 136 -14.20 15.03 8.41
C ALA A 136 -14.73 15.34 7.00
N LEU A 137 -13.99 16.16 6.25
CA LEU A 137 -14.38 16.59 4.91
C LEU A 137 -13.40 16.06 3.86
N THR A 138 -13.91 15.46 2.80
CA THR A 138 -13.06 15.07 1.66
C THR A 138 -12.68 16.30 0.87
N THR A 139 -11.39 16.60 0.79
CA THR A 139 -10.86 17.85 0.22
C THR A 139 -10.00 17.63 -1.01
N ALA A 140 -9.41 16.45 -1.16
CA ALA A 140 -8.49 16.14 -2.24
C ALA A 140 -8.50 14.65 -2.61
N ARG A 141 -7.83 14.33 -3.72
CA ARG A 141 -7.55 12.96 -4.17
C ARG A 141 -6.05 12.68 -4.15
N TYR A 142 -5.68 11.43 -3.85
CA TYR A 142 -4.33 10.90 -3.97
C TYR A 142 -4.03 10.46 -5.40
N PHE A 143 -2.83 10.80 -5.84
CA PHE A 143 -2.27 10.40 -7.12
C PHE A 143 -0.90 9.76 -6.90
N THR A 144 -0.66 8.65 -7.58
CA THR A 144 0.65 8.00 -7.59
C THR A 144 1.66 8.83 -8.40
N PRO A 145 2.97 8.55 -8.30
CA PRO A 145 4.01 9.28 -9.05
C PRO A 145 3.83 9.27 -10.57
N SER A 146 3.23 8.22 -11.15
CA SER A 146 2.87 8.16 -12.57
C SER A 146 1.64 8.99 -12.93
N GLY A 147 1.00 9.62 -11.93
CA GLY A 147 -0.18 10.45 -12.09
C GLY A 147 -1.50 9.68 -12.08
N HIS A 148 -1.51 8.41 -11.68
CA HIS A 148 -2.72 7.60 -11.58
C HIS A 148 -3.51 7.96 -10.32
N SER A 149 -4.82 8.16 -10.45
CA SER A 149 -5.69 8.34 -9.27
C SER A 149 -5.98 7.00 -8.62
N ILE A 150 -5.81 6.91 -7.30
CA ILE A 150 -6.12 5.69 -6.54
C ILE A 150 -7.64 5.49 -6.42
N GLN A 151 -8.41 6.59 -6.45
CA GLN A 151 -9.83 6.61 -6.10
C GLN A 151 -10.65 5.68 -7.00
N ALA A 152 -11.35 4.72 -6.39
CA ALA A 152 -12.23 3.74 -7.03
C ALA A 152 -11.58 2.81 -8.08
N LEU A 153 -10.26 2.92 -8.28
CA LEU A 153 -9.45 2.04 -9.14
C LEU A 153 -8.59 1.09 -8.29
N GLY A 154 -7.92 1.62 -7.26
CA GLY A 154 -6.91 0.91 -6.49
C GLY A 154 -5.59 0.74 -7.23
N ILE A 155 -4.72 -0.07 -6.66
CA ILE A 155 -3.41 -0.45 -7.17
C ILE A 155 -3.51 -1.89 -7.65
N LYS A 156 -3.11 -2.12 -8.90
CA LYS A 156 -3.05 -3.45 -9.50
C LYS A 156 -1.67 -4.09 -9.20
N PRO A 157 -1.61 -5.36 -8.79
CA PRO A 157 -0.34 -6.06 -8.64
C PRO A 157 0.31 -6.34 -10.01
N ASP A 158 1.62 -6.51 -10.02
CA ASP A 158 2.36 -7.01 -11.20
C ASP A 158 2.04 -8.49 -11.45
N ILE A 159 1.99 -9.27 -10.36
CA ILE A 159 1.69 -10.71 -10.37
C ILE A 159 0.41 -10.93 -9.56
N GLU A 160 -0.67 -11.26 -10.25
CA GLU A 160 -1.92 -11.61 -9.59
C GLU A 160 -1.84 -13.02 -9.01
N VAL A 161 -2.13 -13.16 -7.71
CA VAL A 161 -2.15 -14.42 -6.99
C VAL A 161 -3.40 -14.50 -6.14
N LEU A 162 -4.27 -15.44 -6.47
CA LEU A 162 -5.44 -15.79 -5.68
C LEU A 162 -5.10 -16.91 -4.69
N GLN A 163 -5.57 -16.75 -3.46
CA GLN A 163 -5.48 -17.75 -2.40
C GLN A 163 -6.59 -18.79 -2.55
N ASP A 164 -6.31 -20.01 -2.09
CA ASP A 164 -7.34 -21.03 -1.94
C ASP A 164 -8.17 -20.70 -0.69
N VAL A 165 -9.43 -20.32 -0.92
CA VAL A 165 -10.34 -19.94 0.16
C VAL A 165 -11.13 -21.16 0.61
N PRO A 166 -11.04 -21.57 1.89
CA PRO A 166 -11.88 -22.62 2.45
C PRO A 166 -13.37 -22.26 2.32
N ASP A 167 -14.24 -23.27 2.16
CA ASP A 167 -15.69 -23.05 1.93
C ASP A 167 -16.35 -22.16 2.99
N GLU A 168 -15.92 -22.28 4.25
CA GLU A 168 -16.38 -21.47 5.38
C GLU A 168 -16.07 -19.97 5.25
N PHE A 169 -15.06 -19.59 4.46
CA PHE A 169 -14.63 -18.21 4.26
C PHE A 169 -15.00 -17.62 2.90
N LYS A 170 -15.55 -18.40 1.96
CA LYS A 170 -15.88 -17.95 0.59
C LYS A 170 -16.81 -16.73 0.54
N THR A 171 -17.71 -16.57 1.50
CA THR A 171 -18.64 -15.42 1.55
C THR A 171 -18.01 -14.14 2.11
N ARG A 172 -16.82 -14.23 2.73
CA ARG A 172 -16.11 -13.10 3.35
C ARG A 172 -14.72 -12.87 2.76
N SER A 173 -14.32 -13.69 1.79
CA SER A 173 -12.99 -13.63 1.20
C SER A 173 -12.82 -12.50 0.20
N GLU A 174 -13.90 -11.86 -0.23
CA GLU A 174 -13.86 -10.69 -1.10
C GLU A 174 -14.32 -9.45 -0.33
N ILE A 175 -13.49 -8.41 -0.35
CA ILE A 175 -13.88 -7.10 0.13
C ILE A 175 -14.45 -6.32 -1.05
N LYS A 176 -15.62 -5.72 -0.85
CA LYS A 176 -16.18 -4.72 -1.77
C LYS A 176 -15.23 -3.53 -1.82
N GLY A 177 -14.79 -3.14 -3.02
CA GLY A 177 -13.90 -2.00 -3.21
C GLY A 177 -14.61 -0.66 -3.02
N GLU A 178 -13.85 0.43 -3.04
CA GLU A 178 -14.35 1.81 -2.86
C GLU A 178 -15.52 2.14 -3.80
N ALA A 179 -15.46 1.72 -5.07
CA ALA A 179 -16.51 1.94 -6.07
C ALA A 179 -17.88 1.32 -5.69
N SER A 180 -17.89 0.33 -4.78
CA SER A 180 -19.12 -0.31 -4.29
C SER A 180 -19.71 0.39 -3.06
N MET A 181 -19.06 1.43 -2.55
CA MET A 181 -19.52 2.17 -1.38
C MET A 181 -20.56 3.23 -1.76
N ARG A 182 -21.57 3.40 -0.90
CA ARG A 182 -22.59 4.42 -1.07
C ARG A 182 -21.96 5.81 -0.96
N GLY A 183 -22.14 6.64 -1.98
CA GLY A 183 -21.62 8.02 -2.00
C GLY A 183 -20.11 8.12 -2.27
N HIS A 184 -19.50 7.07 -2.84
CA HIS A 184 -18.10 7.13 -3.26
C HIS A 184 -17.89 8.21 -4.34
N LEU A 185 -16.65 8.70 -4.44
CA LEU A 185 -16.26 9.60 -5.51
C LEU A 185 -15.90 8.78 -6.76
N SER A 186 -16.47 9.16 -7.91
CA SER A 186 -16.23 8.47 -9.18
C SER A 186 -14.76 8.54 -9.62
N ALA A 187 -14.29 7.46 -10.25
CA ALA A 187 -12.95 7.37 -10.81
C ALA A 187 -12.76 8.19 -12.09
N GLU A 188 -11.51 8.50 -12.42
CA GLU A 188 -11.09 8.94 -13.76
C GLU A 188 -10.74 7.70 -14.61
N GLY A 189 -11.72 6.82 -14.82
CA GLY A 189 -11.51 5.56 -15.55
C GLY A 189 -12.58 4.51 -15.26
N ALA A 190 -12.35 3.28 -15.75
CA ALA A 190 -13.24 2.16 -15.51
C ALA A 190 -13.09 1.64 -14.06
N GLU A 191 -14.09 1.95 -13.24
CA GLU A 191 -14.15 1.56 -11.83
C GLU A 191 -14.06 0.04 -11.66
N GLN A 192 -13.37 -0.38 -10.60
CA GLN A 192 -13.15 -1.78 -10.30
C GLN A 192 -13.78 -2.13 -8.95
N THR A 193 -14.66 -3.12 -8.95
CA THR A 193 -15.42 -3.51 -7.75
C THR A 193 -14.79 -4.71 -7.08
N GLY A 194 -14.25 -4.50 -5.88
CA GLY A 194 -13.79 -5.54 -4.96
C GLY A 194 -12.69 -6.50 -5.44
N SER A 195 -12.11 -7.22 -4.50
CA SER A 195 -11.04 -8.20 -4.75
C SER A 195 -10.86 -9.11 -3.53
N GLN A 196 -10.22 -10.26 -3.76
CA GLN A 196 -9.97 -11.21 -2.68
C GLN A 196 -9.05 -10.58 -1.61
N SER A 197 -9.41 -10.71 -0.35
CA SER A 197 -8.66 -10.21 0.81
C SER A 197 -8.30 -11.33 1.80
N TYR A 198 -8.57 -12.58 1.45
CA TYR A 198 -8.22 -13.73 2.28
C TYR A 198 -6.69 -13.87 2.40
N VAL A 199 -6.22 -14.11 3.61
CA VAL A 199 -4.83 -14.47 3.90
C VAL A 199 -4.88 -15.76 4.72
N PRO A 200 -4.29 -16.86 4.22
CA PRO A 200 -4.26 -18.12 4.96
C PRO A 200 -3.54 -17.94 6.30
N PRO A 201 -4.04 -18.56 7.39
CA PRO A 201 -3.38 -18.47 8.70
C PRO A 201 -2.07 -19.26 8.77
N ASP A 202 -1.92 -20.30 7.95
CA ASP A 202 -0.67 -21.06 7.81
C ASP A 202 0.10 -20.56 6.58
N GLU A 203 1.32 -20.07 6.80
CA GLU A 203 2.23 -19.57 5.77
C GLU A 203 2.48 -20.58 4.64
N LYS A 204 2.43 -21.90 4.94
CA LYS A 204 2.61 -22.94 3.91
C LYS A 204 1.51 -22.95 2.86
N ASN A 205 0.33 -22.47 3.22
CA ASN A 205 -0.81 -22.37 2.32
C ASN A 205 -0.89 -20.99 1.65
N ASP A 206 0.01 -20.07 2.01
CA ASP A 206 0.02 -18.70 1.48
C ASP A 206 0.73 -18.63 0.12
N LYS A 207 -0.07 -18.72 -0.94
CA LYS A 207 0.43 -18.68 -2.32
C LYS A 207 1.14 -17.37 -2.65
N ALA A 208 0.61 -16.23 -2.19
CA ALA A 208 1.21 -14.92 -2.43
C ALA A 208 2.57 -14.77 -1.74
N LEU A 209 2.69 -15.27 -0.50
CA LEU A 209 3.98 -15.27 0.21
C LEU A 209 4.99 -16.22 -0.44
N ALA A 210 4.57 -17.42 -0.83
CA ALA A 210 5.40 -18.36 -1.58
C ALA A 210 5.88 -17.75 -2.91
N ALA A 211 5.00 -17.07 -3.64
CA ALA A 211 5.33 -16.33 -4.86
C ALA A 211 6.36 -15.23 -4.60
N ALA A 212 6.19 -14.43 -3.54
CA ALA A 212 7.18 -13.41 -3.16
C ALA A 212 8.57 -14.02 -2.86
N PHE A 213 8.58 -15.14 -2.15
CA PHE A 213 9.81 -15.87 -1.82
C PHE A 213 10.51 -16.46 -3.04
N ASN A 214 9.75 -16.93 -4.03
CA ASN A 214 10.28 -17.41 -5.30
C ASN A 214 10.83 -16.24 -6.13
N GLN A 215 10.08 -15.15 -6.23
CA GLN A 215 10.48 -13.93 -6.94
C GLN A 215 11.81 -13.37 -6.43
N LEU A 216 11.97 -13.26 -5.10
CA LEU A 216 13.22 -12.78 -4.49
C LEU A 216 14.41 -13.71 -4.71
N ARG A 217 14.18 -15.00 -4.97
CA ARG A 217 15.23 -16.00 -5.23
C ARG A 217 15.46 -16.26 -6.73
N GLY A 218 14.77 -15.52 -7.61
CA GLY A 218 14.90 -15.67 -9.05
C GLY A 218 14.29 -16.97 -9.61
N VAL A 219 13.37 -17.60 -8.86
CA VAL A 219 12.59 -18.73 -9.35
C VAL A 219 11.36 -18.17 -10.04
N THR A 220 11.10 -18.59 -11.29
CA THR A 220 9.91 -18.17 -12.03
C THR A 220 8.65 -18.54 -11.24
N VAL A 221 7.83 -17.53 -10.95
CA VAL A 221 6.56 -17.61 -10.22
C VAL A 221 5.42 -17.93 -11.18
#